data_AF-A0A6G1VK07-F1
#
_entry.id   AF-A0A6G1VK07-F1
#
_cell.length_a   1.000
_cell.length_b   1.000
_cell.length_c   1.000
_cell.angle_alpha   90.00
_cell.angle_beta   90.00
_cell.angle_gamma   90.00
#
_symmetry.space_group_name_H-M   'P 1'
#
loop_
_entity.id
_entity.type
_entity.pdbx_description
1 polymer ?
#
loop_
_entity_poly.entity_id
_entity_poly.type
_entity_poly.pdbx_seq_one_letter_code
_entity_poly.pdbx_strand_id
1 'polypeptide(L)' 'MAIKQQVMALNPARKGNMGRLNSSQPLYVYDTLIAQPWLRGVIAQIRGEKAIPGVDAGDEKAVKKAKEGLKRQLP' A
#
# COMPACT_ATOMS: atom_id res chain seq x y z
N MET A 1 -18.93 15.73 -22.75
CA MET A 1 -18.63 15.59 -21.30
C MET A 1 -17.19 15.13 -21.16
N ALA A 2 -16.31 15.97 -20.60
CA ALA A 2 -14.90 15.62 -20.43
C ALA A 2 -14.76 14.70 -19.20
N ILE A 3 -14.44 13.42 -19.42
CA ILE A 3 -14.09 12.49 -18.36
C ILE A 3 -12.75 12.96 -17.79
N LYS A 4 -12.79 13.61 -16.61
CA LYS A 4 -11.60 13.94 -15.83
C LYS A 4 -10.97 12.62 -15.38
N GLN A 5 -9.99 12.13 -16.12
CA GLN A 5 -9.17 10.99 -15.71
C GLN A 5 -8.26 11.45 -14.57
N GLN A 6 -8.61 11.07 -13.34
CA GLN A 6 -7.74 11.25 -12.18
C GLN A 6 -6.77 10.08 -12.13
N VAL A 7 -5.52 10.40 -12.41
CA VAL A 7 -4.40 9.48 -12.46
C VAL A 7 -3.69 9.48 -11.11
N MET A 8 -3.32 8.32 -10.55
CA MET A 8 -2.48 8.24 -9.34
C MET A 8 -1.07 7.78 -9.70
N ALA A 9 -0.06 8.38 -9.06
CA ALA A 9 1.30 7.84 -9.01
C ALA A 9 1.79 7.84 -7.55
N LEU A 10 2.38 6.72 -7.14
CA LEU A 10 3.12 6.58 -5.88
C LEU A 10 4.49 7.29 -5.97
N ASN A 11 4.48 8.60 -6.26
CA ASN A 11 5.60 9.48 -5.97
C ASN A 11 5.11 10.51 -4.96
N PRO A 12 5.71 10.64 -3.77
CA PRO A 12 5.29 11.66 -2.83
C PRO A 12 5.46 13.04 -3.46
N ALA A 13 4.35 13.78 -3.56
CA ALA A 13 4.34 15.16 -3.98
C ALA A 13 5.34 15.97 -3.13
N ARG A 14 6.16 16.80 -3.78
CA ARG A 14 7.09 17.72 -3.12
C ARG A 14 6.51 19.14 -3.17
N LYS A 15 6.89 20.02 -2.24
CA LYS A 15 6.46 21.43 -2.25
C LYS A 15 6.85 22.05 -3.60
N GLY A 16 5.84 22.42 -4.42
CA GLY A 16 6.03 22.99 -5.76
C GLY A 16 6.11 21.99 -6.92
N ASN A 17 5.98 20.67 -6.67
CA ASN A 17 5.95 19.66 -7.73
C ASN A 17 5.00 18.51 -7.35
N MET A 18 3.86 18.42 -8.03
CA MET A 18 2.81 17.43 -7.75
C MET A 18 3.18 15.99 -8.13
N GLY A 19 4.34 15.77 -8.77
CA GLY A 19 4.70 14.45 -9.31
C GLY A 19 3.94 14.13 -10.59
N ARG A 20 4.54 13.30 -11.45
CA ARG A 20 3.92 12.89 -12.71
C ARG A 20 3.00 11.71 -12.46
N LEU A 21 1.73 11.90 -12.78
CA LEU A 21 0.65 10.92 -12.66
C LEU A 21 0.65 10.05 -13.94
N ASN A 22 0.96 8.74 -13.87
CA ASN A 22 1.10 7.82 -15.03
C ASN A 22 0.19 6.55 -14.93
N SER A 23 -1.12 6.70 -14.85
CA SER A 23 -2.10 5.62 -14.71
C SER A 23 -3.49 6.08 -15.16
N SER A 24 -3.93 5.67 -16.35
CA SER A 24 -5.28 6.01 -16.86
C SER A 24 -6.43 5.35 -16.07
N GLN A 25 -6.13 4.67 -14.95
CA GLN A 25 -7.11 3.99 -14.10
C GLN A 25 -7.87 5.02 -13.25
N PRO A 26 -9.20 4.99 -13.22
CA PRO A 26 -9.99 5.89 -12.37
C PRO A 26 -9.77 5.58 -10.87
N LEU A 27 -9.78 6.62 -10.02
CA LEU A 27 -9.50 6.51 -8.57
C LEU A 27 -10.28 5.42 -7.84
N TYR A 28 -11.54 5.19 -8.22
CA TYR A 28 -12.39 4.19 -7.59
C TYR A 28 -11.80 2.77 -7.70
N VAL A 29 -10.95 2.51 -8.69
CA VAL A 29 -10.22 1.25 -8.86
C VAL A 29 -9.22 1.05 -7.72
N TYR A 30 -8.53 2.10 -7.28
CA TYR A 30 -7.66 2.03 -6.11
C TYR A 30 -8.46 1.91 -4.81
N ASP A 31 -9.54 2.67 -4.67
CA ASP A 31 -10.40 2.61 -3.47
C ASP A 31 -10.98 1.21 -3.26
N THR A 32 -11.42 0.55 -4.34
CA THR A 32 -11.89 -0.84 -4.31
C THR A 32 -10.77 -1.83 -4.00
N LEU A 33 -9.55 -1.63 -4.53
CA LEU A 33 -8.37 -2.43 -4.20
C LEU A 33 -8.02 -2.35 -2.70
N ILE A 34 -7.87 -1.14 -2.15
CA ILE A 34 -7.53 -0.93 -0.74
C ILE A 34 -8.69 -1.24 0.23
N ALA A 35 -9.92 -1.32 -0.27
CA ALA A 35 -11.07 -1.76 0.52
C ALA A 35 -11.07 -3.27 0.79
N GLN A 36 -10.23 -4.04 0.09
CA GLN A 36 -10.18 -5.50 0.25
C GLN A 36 -9.74 -5.88 1.67
N PRO A 37 -10.54 -6.68 2.41
CA PRO A 37 -10.26 -7.00 3.81
C PRO A 37 -8.89 -7.64 4.04
N TRP A 38 -8.46 -8.51 3.12
CA TRP A 38 -7.16 -9.18 3.20
C TRP A 38 -6.01 -8.18 3.04
N LEU A 39 -6.10 -7.25 2.07
CA LEU A 39 -5.08 -6.26 1.79
C LEU A 39 -4.92 -5.26 2.95
N ARG A 40 -6.03 -4.83 3.55
CA ARG A 40 -6.02 -4.03 4.78
C ARG A 40 -5.31 -4.74 5.92
N GLY A 41 -5.55 -6.05 6.09
CA GLY A 41 -4.88 -6.88 7.08
C GLY A 41 -3.37 -6.95 6.88
N VAL A 42 -2.92 -7.16 5.64
CA VAL A 42 -1.51 -7.21 5.27
C VAL A 42 -0.83 -5.84 5.49
N ILE A 43 -1.49 -4.74 5.13
CA ILE A 43 -0.96 -3.38 5.35
C ILE A 43 -0.81 -3.07 6.85
N ALA A 44 -1.83 -3.40 7.65
CA ALA A 44 -1.78 -3.22 9.11
C ALA A 44 -0.63 -4.00 9.75
N GLN A 45 -0.37 -5.23 9.26
CA GLN A 45 0.78 -6.04 9.69
C GLN A 45 2.13 -5.41 9.32
N ILE A 46 2.28 -4.89 8.11
CA ILE A 46 3.50 -4.20 7.68
C ILE A 46 3.76 -2.96 8.53
N ARG A 47 2.71 -2.17 8.82
CA ARG A 47 2.79 -0.98 9.68
C ARG A 47 3.04 -1.29 11.15
N GLY A 48 2.82 -2.54 11.58
CA GLY A 48 2.93 -2.94 12.98
C GLY A 48 1.68 -2.61 13.81
N GLU A 49 0.59 -2.21 13.15
CA GLU A 49 -0.72 -2.02 13.78
C GLU A 49 -1.37 -3.38 14.15
N LYS A 50 -0.96 -4.45 13.45
CA LYS A 50 -1.42 -5.82 13.69
C LYS A 50 -0.23 -6.77 13.80
N ALA A 51 -0.33 -7.77 14.68
CA ALA A 51 0.68 -8.82 14.80
C ALA A 51 0.78 -9.67 13.52
N ILE A 52 1.98 -10.13 13.22
CA ILE A 52 2.23 -11.09 12.15
C ILE A 52 2.11 -12.51 12.75
N PRO A 53 1.16 -13.34 12.26
CA PRO A 53 0.99 -14.70 12.78
C PRO A 53 2.28 -15.51 12.69
N GLY A 54 2.63 -16.19 13.78
CA GLY A 54 3.81 -17.06 13.84
C GLY A 54 5.15 -16.32 13.89
N VAL A 55 5.16 -15.00 14.09
CA VAL A 55 6.38 -14.20 14.25
C VAL A 55 6.38 -13.59 15.65
N ASP A 56 7.44 -13.88 16.41
CA ASP A 56 7.65 -13.23 17.70
C ASP A 56 7.93 -11.73 17.49
N ALA A 57 7.16 -10.88 18.18
CA ALA A 57 7.33 -9.43 18.12
C ALA A 57 8.66 -8.96 18.76
N GLY A 58 9.26 -9.78 19.64
CA GLY A 58 10.58 -9.52 20.22
C GLY A 58 11.76 -9.85 19.29
N ASP A 59 11.55 -10.65 18.25
CA ASP A 59 12.57 -10.98 17.26
C ASP A 59 12.54 -9.98 16.11
N GLU A 60 13.26 -8.86 16.27
CA GLU A 60 13.33 -7.78 15.27
C GLU A 60 13.75 -8.28 13.88
N LYS A 61 14.61 -9.30 13.81
CA LYS A 61 15.10 -9.86 12.55
C LYS A 61 14.00 -10.67 11.87
N ALA A 62 13.27 -11.49 12.62
CA ALA A 62 12.13 -12.23 12.09
C ALA A 62 11.00 -11.29 11.67
N VAL A 63 10.69 -10.26 12.48
CA VAL A 63 9.70 -9.23 12.14
C VAL A 63 10.07 -8.51 10.84
N LYS A 64 11.33 -8.07 10.69
CA LYS A 64 11.78 -7.39 9.48
C LYS A 64 11.67 -8.30 8.24
N LYS A 65 12.09 -9.56 8.34
CA LYS A 65 11.98 -10.53 7.25
C LYS A 65 10.52 -10.82 6.88
N ALA A 66 9.65 -10.94 7.87
CA ALA A 66 8.23 -11.18 7.65
C ALA A 66 7.55 -9.99 6.98
N LYS A 67 7.85 -8.76 7.42
CA LYS A 67 7.37 -7.53 6.75
C LYS A 67 7.83 -7.45 5.29
N GLU A 68 9.07 -7.80 4.99
CA GLU A 68 9.56 -7.87 3.61
C GLU A 68 8.83 -8.95 2.78
N GLY A 69 8.52 -10.10 3.37
CA GLY A 69 7.71 -11.14 2.74
C GLY A 69 6.28 -10.66 2.42
N LEU A 70 5.66 -9.93 3.35
CA LEU A 70 4.32 -9.36 3.17
C LEU A 70 4.31 -8.26 2.09
N LYS A 71 5.33 -7.41 2.01
CA LYS A 71 5.44 -6.39 0.95
C LYS A 71 5.44 -7.00 -0.46
N ARG A 72 6.01 -8.19 -0.63
CA ARG A 72 6.03 -8.91 -1.92
C ARG A 72 4.68 -9.51 -2.32
N GLN A 73 3.72 -9.58 -1.39
CA GLN A 73 2.35 -10.05 -1.66
C GLN A 73 1.42 -8.90 -2.06
N LEU A 74 1.89 -7.66 -1.96
CA LEU A 74 1.13 -6.51 -2.41
C LEU A 74 1.08 -6.51 -3.95
N PRO A 75 -0.09 -6.17 -4.54
CA PRO A 75 -0.26 -6.10 -5.99
C PRO A 75 0.49 -4.92 -6.62
#